data_AF-A0A1X9XAX4-F1
#
_entry.id   AF-A0A1X9XAX4-F1
#
_cell.length_a   1.000
_cell.length_b   1.000
_cell.length_c   1.000
_cell.angle_alpha   90.00
_cell.angle_beta   90.00
_cell.angle_gamma   90.00
#
_symmetry.space_group_name_H-M   'P 1'
#
loop_
_entity.id
_entity.type
_entity.pdbx_description
1 polymer ?
#
loop_
_entity_poly.entity_id
_entity_poly.type
_entity_poly.pdbx_seq_one_letter_code
_entity_poly.pdbx_strand_id
1 'polypeptide(L)' 'IGGHGDEVTVIDSQIAYNDGNQSGGGIYNEGSRLELDSADIRGNSALQEGGGIIS' A
#
# COMPACT_ATOMS: atom_id res chain seq x y z
N ILE A 1 -22.89 18.11 -1.10
CA ILE A 1 -21.82 17.87 -0.10
C ILE A 1 -21.13 16.57 -0.54
N GLY A 2 -20.08 16.60 -1.36
CA GLY A 2 -18.67 16.84 -1.02
C GLY A 2 -18.12 15.65 -0.21
N GLY A 3 -17.11 14.87 -0.60
CA GLY A 3 -16.13 14.89 -1.68
C GLY A 3 -15.25 13.62 -1.56
N HIS A 4 -14.43 13.34 -2.58
CA HIS A 4 -13.43 12.26 -2.68
C HIS A 4 -13.98 10.83 -2.75
N GLY A 5 -14.02 10.25 -3.95
CA GLY A 5 -14.01 8.79 -4.08
C GLY A 5 -12.66 8.31 -3.53
N ASP A 6 -12.71 7.37 -2.60
CA ASP A 6 -11.63 7.02 -1.68
C ASP A 6 -10.27 6.93 -2.40
N GLU A 7 -9.39 7.88 -2.09
CA GLU A 7 -8.05 8.02 -2.68
C GLU A 7 -7.04 8.06 -1.54
N VAL A 8 -6.03 7.20 -1.63
CA VAL A 8 -4.90 7.14 -0.71
C VAL A 8 -3.67 7.58 -1.47
N THR A 9 -3.07 8.70 -1.04
CA THR A 9 -1.81 9.19 -1.59
C THR A 9 -0.68 8.96 -0.60
N VAL A 10 0.39 8.30 -1.04
CA VAL A 10 1.63 8.08 -0.29
C VAL A 10 2.72 8.92 -0.94
N ILE A 11 3.23 9.92 -0.22
CA ILE A 11 4.21 10.88 -0.74
C ILE A 11 5.49 10.80 0.09
N ASP A 12 6.64 10.77 -0.58
CA ASP A 12 7.99 10.86 0.04
C ASP A 12 8.18 9.92 1.25
N SER A 13 7.59 8.73 1.17
CA SER A 13 7.51 7.79 2.28
C SER A 13 8.29 6.51 2.00
N GLN A 14 8.90 5.95 3.03
CA GLN A 14 9.53 4.63 2.96
C GLN A 14 8.68 3.61 3.70
N ILE A 15 8.18 2.62 2.97
CA ILE A 15 7.40 1.51 3.50
C ILE A 15 8.25 0.27 3.27
N ALA A 16 9.00 -0.15 4.29
CA ALA A 16 9.99 -1.20 4.14
C ALA A 16 9.97 -2.23 5.27
N TYR A 17 10.28 -3.47 4.91
CA TYR A 17 10.43 -4.60 5.85
C TYR A 17 9.22 -4.85 6.73
N ASN A 18 8.03 -4.72 6.16
CA ASN A 18 6.79 -5.09 6.81
C ASN A 18 6.36 -6.50 6.38
N ASP A 19 5.76 -7.25 7.29
CA ASP A 19 5.31 -8.62 7.09
C ASP A 19 3.79 -8.73 7.27
N GLY A 20 3.08 -9.06 6.18
CA GLY A 20 1.64 -9.32 6.15
C GLY A 20 1.33 -10.80 6.32
N ASN A 21 0.54 -11.16 7.32
CA ASN A 21 0.18 -12.57 7.53
C ASN A 21 -0.72 -13.16 6.42
N GLN A 22 -1.54 -12.34 5.77
CA GLN A 22 -2.38 -12.76 4.65
C GLN A 22 -2.09 -11.94 3.40
N SER A 23 -2.23 -10.61 3.49
CA SER A 23 -2.10 -9.73 2.33
C SER A 23 -1.44 -8.40 2.68
N GLY A 24 -0.90 -7.71 1.67
CA GLY A 24 -0.46 -6.31 1.78
C GLY A 24 0.67 -6.15 2.78
N GLY A 25 1.80 -6.81 2.50
CA GLY A 25 2.95 -6.80 3.39
C GLY A 25 3.41 -5.38 3.72
N GLY A 26 3.35 -4.45 2.78
CA GLY A 26 3.53 -3.01 3.01
C GLY A 26 2.24 -2.19 2.95
N ILE A 27 1.48 -2.29 1.85
CA ILE A 27 0.22 -1.57 1.65
C ILE A 27 -0.88 -2.55 1.26
N TYR A 28 -2.00 -2.47 1.97
CA TYR A 28 -3.27 -3.09 1.58
C TYR A 28 -4.27 -1.99 1.22
N ASN A 29 -4.67 -1.95 -0.04
CA ASN A 29 -5.63 -1.02 -0.58
C ASN A 29 -6.77 -1.84 -1.23
N GLU A 30 -8.01 -1.69 -0.79
CA GLU A 30 -9.15 -2.41 -1.36
C GLU A 30 -10.25 -1.40 -1.71
N GLY A 31 -10.61 -1.32 -3.00
CA GLY A 31 -11.71 -0.48 -3.47
C GLY A 31 -11.42 1.02 -3.53
N SER A 32 -10.19 1.46 -3.25
CA SER A 32 -9.76 2.87 -3.29
C SER A 32 -8.67 3.09 -4.36
N ARG A 33 -8.47 4.33 -4.83
CA ARG A 33 -7.34 4.67 -5.72
C ARG A 33 -6.07 4.86 -4.89
N LEU A 34 -5.02 4.11 -5.18
CA LEU A 34 -3.70 4.31 -4.56
C LEU A 34 -2.79 5.11 -5.50
N GLU A 35 -2.34 6.26 -5.03
CA GLU A 35 -1.29 7.06 -5.68
C GLU A 35 0.00 7.02 -4.85
N LEU A 36 1.12 6.75 -5.53
CA LEU A 36 2.44 6.73 -4.92
C LEU A 36 3.29 7.79 -5.61
N ASP A 37 3.73 8.79 -4.87
CA ASP A 37 4.68 9.79 -5.34
C ASP A 37 5.95 9.70 -4.51
N SER A 38 7.07 9.42 -5.19
CA SER A 38 8.40 9.40 -4.56
C SER A 38 8.49 8.46 -3.33
N ALA A 39 7.70 7.38 -3.32
CA ALA A 39 7.69 6.40 -2.24
C ALA A 39 8.66 5.22 -2.50
N ASP A 40 9.35 4.78 -1.46
CA ASP A 40 10.25 3.62 -1.46
C ASP A 40 9.59 2.43 -0.76
N ILE A 41 9.12 1.45 -1.55
CA ILE A 41 8.42 0.27 -1.05
C ILE A 41 9.30 -0.97 -1.26
N ARG A 42 10.04 -1.38 -0.22
CA ARG A 42 11.09 -2.41 -0.35
C ARG A 42 11.12 -3.42 0.78
N GLY A 43 11.44 -4.67 0.44
CA GLY A 43 11.65 -5.73 1.43
C GLY A 43 10.41 -6.08 2.25
N ASN A 44 9.22 -5.68 1.81
CA ASN A 44 7.97 -6.12 2.43
C ASN A 44 7.61 -7.51 1.91
N SER A 45 6.95 -8.32 2.74
CA SER A 45 6.56 -9.69 2.44
C SER A 45 5.14 -9.99 2.92
N ALA A 46 4.45 -10.91 2.25
CA ALA A 46 3.15 -11.42 2.69
C ALA A 46 3.08 -12.92 2.41
N LEU A 47 2.38 -13.67 3.28
CA LEU A 47 2.32 -15.13 3.16
C LEU A 47 1.46 -15.63 1.98
N GLN A 48 0.42 -14.89 1.60
CA GLN A 48 -0.45 -15.27 0.48
C GLN A 48 -0.29 -14.36 -0.73
N GLU A 49 -0.60 -13.07 -0.62
CA GLU A 49 -0.63 -12.17 -1.79
C GLU A 49 -0.14 -10.74 -1.49
N GLY A 50 0.50 -10.10 -2.47
CA GLY A 50 0.88 -8.69 -2.38
C GLY A 50 1.91 -8.40 -1.30
N GLY A 51 3.09 -9.03 -1.40
CA GLY A 51 4.17 -8.85 -0.41
C GLY A 51 4.61 -7.40 -0.23
N GLY A 52 4.53 -6.57 -1.28
CA GLY A 52 4.70 -5.12 -1.17
C GLY A 52 3.38 -4.37 -1.07
N ILE A 53 2.60 -4.48 -2.14
CA ILE A 53 1.34 -3.75 -2.31
C ILE A 53 0.31 -4.76 -2.82
N ILE A 54 -0.89 -4.67 -2.28
CA ILE A 54 -2.09 -5.18 -2.91
C ILE A 54 -3.08 -4.02 -3.01
N SER A 55 -3.66 -3.84 -4.20
CA SER A 55 -4.60 -2.76 -4.53
C SER A 55 -5.82 -3.32 -5.24
#